data_AF-A0A246ECC1-F1
#
_entry.id   AF-A0A246ECC1-F1
#
_cell.length_a   1.000
_cell.length_b   1.000
_cell.length_c   1.000
_cell.angle_alpha   90.00
_cell.angle_beta   90.00
_cell.angle_gamma   90.00
#
_symmetry.space_group_name_H-M   'P 1'
#
loop_
_entity.id
_entity.type
_entity.pdbx_description
1 polymer ?
#
loop_
_entity_poly.entity_id
_entity_poly.type
_entity_poly.pdbx_seq_one_letter_code
_entity_poly.pdbx_strand_id
1 'polypeptide(L)'
;MSPSVKQYLTIDQQIELLRSRGMEIDGDPARWLRAVNYYRLSGYWYIYRALGNDGQGNLLRTDEFLPGTTFSTIADLYEFDRKLRTLVHDGLERVEVALRSHVSYVLGARDPLAHENPAVFRESFDHAAWLADARSRVNRAAKRSAFIRHHAEQYGGVIPIWVLVDVLDFSDVSILLDGMSAADQYAVAEGLGIRINLEALKPLQRRKALKNHPRARWLEQLTVVRNIAAGFDAIELHGAHGYLLHEFLSPVTNRRDDRWGADRAALLLATVAAVRAEMPEGMPLIVRLSVDDVAPGGSQAADSAELARRLHTAGVDLVDCSSGGLVAGAEYSPSPGYQVPGSAVVRAAGVPTAAVGVITDPRHADRIVADGDADLVLLGREMLRDPHWARRAELALTGAASLEPRYHRAYL
;
A
#
# COMPACT_ATOMS: atom_id res chain seq x y z
N MET A 1 16.71 33.73 -18.34
CA MET A 1 15.80 34.49 -17.46
C MET A 1 15.74 33.77 -16.14
N SER A 2 16.03 34.43 -15.02
CA SER A 2 15.78 33.83 -13.70
C SER A 2 14.31 33.47 -13.59
N PRO A 3 13.94 32.28 -13.09
CA PRO A 3 12.53 31.91 -12.97
C PRO A 3 11.83 32.95 -12.08
N SER A 4 10.82 33.63 -12.64
CA SER A 4 10.07 34.63 -11.86
C SER A 4 9.29 33.92 -10.77
N VAL A 5 9.38 34.43 -9.55
CA VAL A 5 8.56 33.95 -8.43
C VAL A 5 7.08 34.08 -8.79
N LYS A 6 6.28 33.03 -8.55
CA LYS A 6 4.83 33.08 -8.81
C LYS A 6 4.19 34.20 -8.00
N GLN A 7 3.40 35.03 -8.67
CA GLN A 7 2.68 36.12 -8.01
C GLN A 7 1.58 35.58 -7.09
N TYR A 8 1.34 36.31 -6.01
CA TYR A 8 0.24 36.03 -5.09
C TYR A 8 -1.11 36.28 -5.78
N LEU A 9 -2.05 35.37 -5.58
CA LEU A 9 -3.44 35.48 -6.02
C LEU A 9 -4.36 35.41 -4.79
N THR A 10 -5.34 36.30 -4.73
CA THR A 10 -6.47 36.19 -3.80
C THR A 10 -7.29 34.93 -4.08
N ILE A 11 -8.13 34.49 -3.14
CA ILE A 11 -8.96 33.29 -3.32
C ILE A 11 -9.88 33.42 -4.53
N ASP A 12 -10.51 34.58 -4.73
CA ASP A 12 -11.38 34.80 -5.89
C ASP A 12 -10.60 34.72 -7.21
N GLN A 13 -9.38 35.28 -7.23
CA GLN A 13 -8.48 35.16 -8.39
C GLN A 13 -8.00 33.71 -8.61
N GLN A 14 -7.81 32.92 -7.56
CA GLN A 14 -7.49 31.50 -7.68
C GLN A 14 -8.67 30.71 -8.26
N ILE A 15 -9.89 30.98 -7.80
CA ILE A 15 -11.11 30.34 -8.33
C ILE A 15 -11.29 30.70 -9.80
N GLU A 16 -11.13 31.98 -10.15
CA GLU A 16 -11.22 32.42 -11.54
C GLU A 16 -10.12 31.80 -12.40
N LEU A 17 -8.90 31.65 -11.87
CA LEU A 17 -7.83 30.95 -12.58
C LEU A 17 -8.17 29.47 -12.83
N LEU A 18 -8.78 28.78 -11.87
CA LEU A 18 -9.19 27.38 -12.04
C LEU A 18 -10.32 27.28 -13.10
N ARG A 19 -11.28 28.19 -13.04
CA ARG A 19 -12.36 28.30 -14.03
C ARG A 19 -11.83 28.59 -15.43
N SER A 20 -10.93 29.56 -15.56
CA SER A 20 -10.34 29.95 -16.85
C SER A 20 -9.51 28.82 -17.48
N ARG A 21 -9.11 27.84 -16.68
CA ARG A 21 -8.39 26.63 -17.11
C ARG A 21 -9.32 25.47 -17.42
N GLY A 22 -10.63 25.64 -17.34
CA GLY A 22 -11.62 24.61 -17.69
C GLY A 22 -12.06 23.71 -16.55
N MET A 23 -11.75 24.03 -15.29
CA MET A 23 -12.36 23.34 -14.14
C MET A 23 -13.78 23.86 -13.92
N GLU A 24 -14.73 22.95 -13.80
CA GLU A 24 -16.09 23.26 -13.38
C GLU A 24 -16.09 23.61 -11.89
N ILE A 25 -16.50 24.84 -11.58
CA ILE A 25 -16.47 25.37 -10.21
C ILE A 25 -17.84 25.12 -9.57
N ASP A 26 -17.94 24.02 -8.84
CA ASP A 26 -19.10 23.58 -8.07
C ASP A 26 -18.82 23.59 -6.55
N GLY A 27 -19.86 23.44 -5.73
CA GLY A 27 -19.75 23.43 -4.27
C GLY A 27 -19.31 24.79 -3.67
N ASP A 28 -18.41 24.74 -2.67
CA ASP A 28 -17.81 25.92 -2.03
C ASP A 28 -16.26 25.89 -2.09
N PRO A 29 -15.67 26.24 -3.25
CA PRO A 29 -14.23 26.28 -3.43
C PRO A 29 -13.52 27.26 -2.50
N ALA A 30 -14.19 28.37 -2.17
CA ALA A 30 -13.60 29.41 -1.33
C ALA A 30 -13.35 28.89 0.09
N ARG A 31 -14.25 28.08 0.64
CA ARG A 31 -14.03 27.37 1.91
C ARG A 31 -12.81 26.47 1.86
N TRP A 32 -12.67 25.66 0.81
CA TRP A 32 -11.55 24.74 0.64
C TRP A 32 -10.21 25.46 0.47
N LEU A 33 -10.16 26.50 -0.37
CA LEU A 33 -8.95 27.29 -0.59
C LEU A 33 -8.52 28.05 0.68
N ARG A 34 -9.46 28.48 1.53
CA ARG A 34 -9.17 29.05 2.87
C ARG A 34 -8.61 28.00 3.83
N ALA A 35 -9.22 26.83 3.90
CA ALA A 35 -8.92 25.83 4.93
C ALA A 35 -7.72 24.93 4.59
N VAL A 36 -7.54 24.60 3.30
CA VAL A 36 -6.55 23.61 2.84
C VAL A 36 -5.37 24.24 2.11
N ASN A 37 -5.57 25.37 1.44
CA ASN A 37 -4.65 26.07 0.53
C ASN A 37 -4.59 25.50 -0.90
N TYR A 38 -4.47 26.40 -1.88
CA TYR A 38 -4.36 26.11 -3.32
C TYR A 38 -3.28 25.08 -3.65
N TYR A 39 -2.06 25.22 -3.12
CA TYR A 39 -0.97 24.32 -3.49
C TYR A 39 -1.17 22.91 -2.97
N ARG A 40 -1.81 22.76 -1.81
CA ARG A 40 -2.11 21.44 -1.25
C ARG A 40 -3.14 20.72 -2.09
N LEU A 41 -4.22 21.40 -2.49
CA LEU A 41 -5.20 20.84 -3.41
C LEU A 41 -4.64 20.63 -4.83
N SER A 42 -3.61 21.39 -5.20
CA SER A 42 -2.98 21.25 -6.53
C SER A 42 -2.29 19.94 -6.81
N GLY A 43 -1.86 19.22 -5.78
CA GLY A 43 -1.39 17.84 -5.94
C GLY A 43 -2.49 16.90 -6.43
N TYR A 44 -3.75 17.13 -6.05
CA TYR A 44 -4.88 16.25 -6.36
C TYR A 44 -5.48 16.52 -7.74
N TRP A 45 -5.55 17.79 -8.18
CA TRP A 45 -6.03 18.12 -9.53
C TRP A 45 -4.95 18.08 -10.62
N TYR A 46 -3.67 17.83 -10.28
CA TYR A 46 -2.60 17.82 -11.28
C TYR A 46 -2.81 16.74 -12.36
N ILE A 47 -3.32 15.57 -11.97
CA ILE A 47 -3.61 14.45 -12.88
C ILE A 47 -4.83 14.71 -13.78
N TYR A 48 -5.70 15.64 -13.40
CA TYR A 48 -6.87 16.05 -14.17
C TYR A 48 -6.55 17.12 -15.22
N ARG A 49 -5.28 17.50 -15.38
CA ARG A 49 -4.86 18.42 -16.44
C ARG A 49 -4.75 17.70 -17.77
N ALA A 50 -5.15 18.33 -18.87
CA ALA A 50 -4.97 17.80 -20.21
C ALA A 50 -3.49 17.55 -20.51
N LEU A 51 -3.20 16.54 -21.33
CA LEU A 51 -1.86 16.35 -21.89
C LEU A 51 -1.74 17.20 -23.16
N GLY A 52 -0.68 17.97 -23.24
CA GLY A 52 -0.33 18.78 -24.40
C GLY A 52 1.08 18.49 -24.87
N ASN A 53 1.36 18.85 -26.12
CA ASN A 53 2.69 18.72 -26.70
C ASN A 53 3.50 19.99 -26.42
N ASP A 54 4.72 19.84 -25.92
CA ASP A 54 5.66 20.94 -25.64
C ASP A 54 6.30 21.56 -26.90
N GLY A 55 5.88 21.13 -28.09
CA GLY A 55 6.43 21.55 -29.39
C GLY A 55 7.71 20.79 -29.77
N GLN A 56 8.27 19.98 -28.86
CA GLN A 56 9.42 19.09 -29.08
C GLN A 56 8.97 17.62 -29.12
N GLY A 57 7.67 17.38 -29.07
CA GLY A 57 7.06 16.08 -29.07
C GLY A 57 6.68 15.60 -27.67
N ASN A 58 7.19 16.18 -26.57
CA ASN A 58 6.92 15.71 -25.21
C ASN A 58 5.49 15.96 -24.76
N LEU A 59 4.85 14.92 -24.22
CA LEU A 59 3.57 15.04 -23.55
C LEU A 59 3.82 15.56 -22.14
N LEU A 60 3.36 16.77 -21.90
CA LEU A 60 3.39 17.41 -20.59
C LEU A 60 1.95 17.73 -20.18
N ARG A 61 1.69 17.68 -18.87
CA ARG A 61 0.42 18.18 -18.33
C ARG A 61 0.38 19.70 -18.57
N THR A 62 -0.66 20.17 -19.26
CA THR A 62 -0.87 21.59 -19.51
C THR A 62 -1.43 22.27 -18.27
N ASP A 63 -1.79 23.54 -18.40
CA ASP A 63 -2.54 24.25 -17.38
C ASP A 63 -4.07 24.06 -17.51
N GLU A 64 -4.55 23.46 -18.60
CA GLU A 64 -5.98 23.21 -18.86
C GLU A 64 -6.43 21.89 -18.21
N PHE A 65 -7.69 21.83 -17.76
CA PHE A 65 -8.30 20.65 -17.18
C PHE A 65 -9.03 19.79 -18.23
N LEU A 66 -9.12 18.49 -17.95
CA LEU A 66 -9.93 17.56 -18.74
C LEU A 66 -11.42 17.94 -18.63
N PRO A 67 -12.22 17.84 -19.71
CA PRO A 67 -13.66 18.10 -19.64
C PRO A 67 -14.36 17.29 -18.54
N GLY A 68 -15.29 17.90 -17.82
CA GLY A 68 -16.00 17.28 -16.69
C GLY A 68 -15.22 17.25 -15.38
N THR A 69 -14.02 17.84 -15.31
CA THR A 69 -13.29 17.99 -14.05
C THR A 69 -13.99 19.04 -13.18
N THR A 70 -14.59 18.61 -12.07
CA THR A 70 -15.23 19.50 -11.10
C THR A 70 -14.36 19.76 -9.87
N PHE A 71 -14.60 20.86 -9.18
CA PHE A 71 -13.89 21.17 -7.93
C PHE A 71 -14.26 20.16 -6.82
N SER A 72 -15.52 19.75 -6.73
CA SER A 72 -15.98 18.78 -5.72
C SER A 72 -15.24 17.45 -5.83
N THR A 73 -15.03 16.92 -7.05
CA THR A 73 -14.25 15.67 -7.24
C THR A 73 -12.85 15.78 -6.63
N ILE A 74 -12.19 16.93 -6.77
CA ILE A 74 -10.87 17.14 -6.19
C ILE A 74 -10.94 17.25 -4.66
N ALA A 75 -11.97 17.92 -4.15
CA ALA A 75 -12.20 18.00 -2.71
C ALA A 75 -12.48 16.61 -2.11
N ASP A 76 -13.25 15.76 -2.79
CA ASP A 76 -13.57 14.40 -2.37
C ASP A 76 -12.33 13.50 -2.37
N LEU A 77 -11.46 13.61 -3.37
CA LEU A 77 -10.17 12.93 -3.38
C LEU A 77 -9.27 13.35 -2.22
N TYR A 78 -9.21 14.64 -1.93
CA TYR A 78 -8.47 15.17 -0.80
C TYR A 78 -9.03 14.62 0.53
N GLU A 79 -10.34 14.62 0.68
CA GLU A 79 -11.02 14.10 1.87
C GLU A 79 -10.81 12.60 2.03
N PHE A 80 -10.90 11.82 0.96
CA PHE A 80 -10.58 10.40 0.95
C PHE A 80 -9.16 10.14 1.46
N ASP A 81 -8.14 10.78 0.88
CA ASP A 81 -6.74 10.61 1.31
C ASP A 81 -6.51 11.08 2.75
N ARG A 82 -7.29 12.06 3.23
CA ARG A 82 -7.29 12.47 4.64
C ARG A 82 -7.87 11.37 5.54
N LYS A 83 -9.05 10.84 5.21
CA LYS A 83 -9.78 9.83 5.98
C LYS A 83 -9.07 8.48 5.99
N LEU A 84 -8.58 8.04 4.82
CA LEU A 84 -7.77 6.82 4.70
C LEU A 84 -6.55 6.88 5.61
N ARG A 85 -5.83 8.01 5.61
CA ARG A 85 -4.69 8.20 6.51
C ARG A 85 -5.10 8.16 7.99
N THR A 86 -6.25 8.72 8.33
CA THR A 86 -6.78 8.63 9.71
C THR A 86 -7.04 7.17 10.10
N LEU A 87 -7.68 6.37 9.24
CA LEU A 87 -7.89 4.94 9.49
C LEU A 87 -6.57 4.19 9.67
N VAL A 88 -5.58 4.48 8.82
CA VAL A 88 -4.25 3.87 8.93
C VAL A 88 -3.56 4.28 10.23
N HIS A 89 -3.64 5.56 10.62
CA HIS A 89 -3.06 6.03 11.88
C HIS A 89 -3.74 5.43 13.11
N ASP A 90 -5.07 5.28 13.09
CA ASP A 90 -5.82 4.61 14.17
C ASP A 90 -5.41 3.14 14.33
N GLY A 91 -5.15 2.44 13.21
CA GLY A 91 -4.56 1.10 13.24
C GLY A 91 -3.11 1.11 13.76
N LEU A 92 -2.30 2.03 13.27
CA LEU A 92 -0.88 2.15 13.59
C LEU A 92 -0.66 2.48 15.07
N GLU A 93 -1.47 3.36 15.66
CA GLU A 93 -1.38 3.73 17.07
C GLU A 93 -1.44 2.50 17.97
N ARG A 94 -2.36 1.57 17.72
CA ARG A 94 -2.51 0.35 18.52
C ARG A 94 -1.29 -0.56 18.41
N VAL A 95 -0.74 -0.69 17.20
CA VAL A 95 0.48 -1.46 16.93
C VAL A 95 1.68 -0.79 17.63
N GLU A 96 1.77 0.53 17.53
CA GLU A 96 2.83 1.33 18.11
C GLU A 96 2.84 1.26 19.63
N VAL A 97 1.70 1.42 20.29
CA VAL A 97 1.57 1.32 21.75
C VAL A 97 1.93 -0.08 22.24
N ALA A 98 1.40 -1.12 21.58
CA ALA A 98 1.73 -2.49 21.94
C ALA A 98 3.23 -2.77 21.77
N LEU A 99 3.81 -2.34 20.65
CA LEU A 99 5.24 -2.53 20.38
C LEU A 99 6.12 -1.83 21.42
N ARG A 100 5.85 -0.55 21.71
CA ARG A 100 6.58 0.23 22.73
C ARG A 100 6.57 -0.49 24.07
N SER A 101 5.40 -0.96 24.48
CA SER A 101 5.21 -1.69 25.73
C SER A 101 6.05 -2.97 25.77
N HIS A 102 6.00 -3.81 24.74
CA HIS A 102 6.78 -5.06 24.72
C HIS A 102 8.29 -4.83 24.64
N VAL A 103 8.76 -3.90 23.80
CA VAL A 103 10.19 -3.54 23.71
C VAL A 103 10.69 -3.03 25.07
N SER A 104 9.91 -2.16 25.72
CA SER A 104 10.19 -1.63 27.05
C SER A 104 10.41 -2.74 28.07
N TYR A 105 9.47 -3.67 28.19
CA TYR A 105 9.54 -4.71 29.21
C TYR A 105 10.65 -5.71 28.94
N VAL A 106 10.89 -6.08 27.68
CA VAL A 106 11.96 -7.01 27.31
C VAL A 106 13.34 -6.43 27.63
N LEU A 107 13.61 -5.18 27.25
CA LEU A 107 14.88 -4.53 27.57
C LEU A 107 14.99 -4.17 29.06
N GLY A 108 13.92 -3.67 29.66
CA GLY A 108 13.88 -3.25 31.06
C GLY A 108 14.06 -4.40 32.04
N ALA A 109 13.64 -5.62 31.68
CA ALA A 109 13.91 -6.82 32.46
C ALA A 109 15.39 -7.21 32.53
N ARG A 110 16.22 -6.73 31.59
CA ARG A 110 17.68 -6.91 31.63
C ARG A 110 18.33 -5.88 32.55
N ASP A 111 18.05 -4.61 32.28
CA ASP A 111 18.55 -3.46 33.03
C ASP A 111 17.71 -2.23 32.68
N PRO A 112 17.38 -1.34 33.63
CA PRO A 112 16.67 -0.09 33.35
C PRO A 112 17.34 0.76 32.24
N LEU A 113 18.65 0.69 32.11
CA LEU A 113 19.50 1.39 31.15
C LEU A 113 20.08 0.44 30.10
N ALA A 114 19.42 -0.70 29.83
CA ALA A 114 19.88 -1.66 28.81
C ALA A 114 20.16 -1.01 27.44
N HIS A 115 19.44 0.06 27.09
CA HIS A 115 19.64 0.83 25.87
C HIS A 115 20.92 1.66 25.81
N GLU A 116 21.58 1.92 26.93
CA GLU A 116 22.89 2.59 26.99
C GLU A 116 24.05 1.60 26.74
N ASN A 117 23.80 0.29 26.90
CA ASN A 117 24.81 -0.75 26.77
C ASN A 117 24.82 -1.37 25.35
N PRO A 118 25.82 -1.07 24.50
CA PRO A 118 25.89 -1.63 23.15
C PRO A 118 25.95 -3.17 23.12
N ALA A 119 26.45 -3.82 24.19
CA ALA A 119 26.57 -5.27 24.25
C ALA A 119 25.22 -6.01 24.38
N VAL A 120 24.12 -5.30 24.66
CA VAL A 120 22.76 -5.87 24.65
C VAL A 120 22.24 -6.05 23.22
N PHE A 121 22.80 -5.32 22.27
CA PHE A 121 22.38 -5.29 20.87
C PHE A 121 23.25 -6.19 19.99
N ARG A 122 22.82 -6.39 18.74
CA ARG A 122 23.63 -7.10 17.75
C ARG A 122 24.82 -6.28 17.30
N GLU A 123 25.92 -6.95 16.97
CA GLU A 123 27.13 -6.30 16.47
C GLU A 123 26.92 -5.46 15.20
N SER A 124 25.95 -5.82 14.36
CA SER A 124 25.63 -5.08 13.15
C SER A 124 24.77 -3.83 13.37
N PHE A 125 24.31 -3.59 14.59
CA PHE A 125 23.47 -2.43 14.92
C PHE A 125 24.33 -1.20 15.17
N ASP A 126 24.06 -0.10 14.47
CA ASP A 126 24.71 1.18 14.74
C ASP A 126 24.11 1.84 15.99
N HIS A 127 24.46 1.25 17.15
CA HIS A 127 23.97 1.67 18.46
C HIS A 127 24.34 3.13 18.76
N ALA A 128 25.52 3.56 18.37
CA ALA A 128 26.01 4.91 18.64
C ALA A 128 25.18 5.97 17.90
N ALA A 129 24.89 5.76 16.61
CA ALA A 129 24.04 6.67 15.84
C ALA A 129 22.61 6.70 16.40
N TRP A 130 22.01 5.52 16.64
CA TRP A 130 20.66 5.43 17.18
C TRP A 130 20.53 6.11 18.55
N LEU A 131 21.51 5.89 19.45
CA LEU A 131 21.51 6.48 20.78
C LEU A 131 21.67 8.01 20.73
N ALA A 132 22.44 8.54 19.79
CA ALA A 132 22.56 9.99 19.58
C ALA A 132 21.21 10.60 19.18
N ASP A 133 20.47 9.95 18.28
CA ASP A 133 19.13 10.38 17.89
C ASP A 133 18.14 10.28 19.04
N ALA A 134 18.14 9.17 19.78
CA ALA A 134 17.32 8.97 20.96
C ALA A 134 17.54 10.07 22.02
N ARG A 135 18.80 10.41 22.31
CA ARG A 135 19.14 11.51 23.23
C ARG A 135 18.70 12.87 22.70
N SER A 136 18.79 13.09 21.39
CA SER A 136 18.24 14.31 20.75
C SER A 136 16.72 14.42 20.93
N ARG A 137 15.97 13.30 20.87
CA ARG A 137 14.53 13.27 21.16
C ARG A 137 14.23 13.64 22.60
N VAL A 138 14.96 13.06 23.56
CA VAL A 138 14.86 13.38 25.00
C VAL A 138 15.13 14.87 25.25
N ASN A 139 16.20 15.42 24.69
CA ASN A 139 16.56 16.83 24.84
C ASN A 139 15.48 17.77 24.28
N ARG A 140 14.82 17.39 23.18
CA ARG A 140 13.69 18.15 22.64
C ARG A 140 12.45 18.03 23.52
N ALA A 141 12.15 16.83 24.02
CA ALA A 141 11.00 16.57 24.87
C ALA A 141 11.12 17.28 26.22
N ALA A 142 12.30 17.33 26.83
CA ALA A 142 12.55 18.03 28.10
C ALA A 142 12.17 19.52 28.07
N LYS A 143 12.23 20.17 26.90
CA LYS A 143 11.82 21.58 26.75
C LYS A 143 10.30 21.78 26.85
N ARG A 144 9.50 20.74 26.58
CA ARG A 144 8.04 20.83 26.41
C ARG A 144 7.24 19.94 27.36
N SER A 145 7.83 18.84 27.83
CA SER A 145 7.17 17.84 28.68
C SER A 145 7.49 18.06 30.15
N ALA A 146 6.47 18.38 30.94
CA ALA A 146 6.58 18.48 32.40
C ALA A 146 7.02 17.14 33.04
N PHE A 147 6.61 16.01 32.44
CA PHE A 147 6.99 14.68 32.90
C PHE A 147 8.50 14.43 32.77
N ILE A 148 9.10 14.79 31.62
CA ILE A 148 10.54 14.62 31.41
C ILE A 148 11.36 15.58 32.29
N ARG A 149 10.88 16.82 32.48
CA ARG A 149 11.51 17.77 33.42
C ARG A 149 11.47 17.26 34.85
N HIS A 150 10.30 16.82 35.31
CA HIS A 150 10.14 16.24 36.63
C HIS A 150 11.06 15.02 36.81
N HIS A 151 11.14 14.14 35.82
CA HIS A 151 12.04 13.00 35.87
C HIS A 151 13.52 13.44 35.95
N ALA A 152 13.92 14.45 35.17
CA ALA A 152 15.28 14.95 35.21
C ALA A 152 15.63 15.58 36.58
N GLU A 153 14.70 16.33 37.16
CA GLU A 153 14.86 16.99 38.46
C GLU A 153 14.89 15.98 39.63
N GLN A 154 14.06 14.93 39.60
CA GLN A 154 13.94 13.96 40.69
C GLN A 154 14.93 12.80 40.59
N TYR A 155 15.28 12.37 39.37
CA TYR A 155 16.07 11.16 39.13
C TYR A 155 17.39 11.43 38.40
N GLY A 156 17.86 12.68 38.41
CA GLY A 156 19.20 13.05 37.93
C GLY A 156 19.40 12.98 36.41
N GLY A 157 18.31 13.02 35.64
CA GLY A 157 18.37 13.06 34.16
C GLY A 157 18.67 11.72 33.48
N VAL A 158 18.84 10.64 34.24
CA VAL A 158 19.00 9.29 33.70
C VAL A 158 17.64 8.76 33.26
N ILE A 159 17.47 8.43 31.98
CA ILE A 159 16.16 8.03 31.44
C ILE A 159 16.10 6.51 31.33
N PRO A 160 15.28 5.79 32.10
CA PRO A 160 15.12 4.35 31.94
C PRO A 160 14.37 4.01 30.65
N ILE A 161 14.52 2.79 30.14
CA ILE A 161 14.00 2.38 28.84
C ILE A 161 12.47 2.57 28.70
N TRP A 162 11.69 2.33 29.75
CA TRP A 162 10.24 2.53 29.72
C TRP A 162 9.82 4.00 29.63
N VAL A 163 10.69 4.93 30.03
CA VAL A 163 10.49 6.37 29.81
C VAL A 163 11.01 6.76 28.43
N LEU A 164 12.16 6.21 28.01
CA LEU A 164 12.77 6.53 26.73
C LEU A 164 11.83 6.19 25.57
N VAL A 165 11.30 4.96 25.56
CA VAL A 165 10.41 4.49 24.48
C VAL A 165 9.14 5.30 24.33
N ASP A 166 8.72 6.11 25.30
CA ASP A 166 7.57 7.03 25.17
C ASP A 166 7.96 8.39 24.57
N VAL A 167 9.25 8.70 24.52
CA VAL A 167 9.79 9.93 23.92
C VAL A 167 10.23 9.73 22.47
N LEU A 168 10.61 8.50 22.13
CA LEU A 168 10.97 8.09 20.78
C LEU A 168 9.77 8.25 19.82
N ASP A 169 10.03 8.43 18.52
CA ASP A 169 8.98 8.23 17.51
C ASP A 169 8.90 6.75 17.06
N PHE A 170 7.88 6.38 16.28
CA PHE A 170 7.69 4.98 15.89
C PHE A 170 8.87 4.43 15.06
N SER A 171 9.53 5.29 14.28
CA SER A 171 10.72 4.89 13.50
C SER A 171 11.89 4.56 14.44
N ASP A 172 12.12 5.41 15.44
CA ASP A 172 13.18 5.19 16.43
C ASP A 172 12.96 3.85 17.18
N VAL A 173 11.72 3.51 17.54
CA VAL A 173 11.35 2.23 18.21
C VAL A 173 11.50 1.04 17.26
N SER A 174 11.12 1.19 16.00
CA SER A 174 11.28 0.13 15.00
C SER A 174 12.75 -0.19 14.73
N ILE A 175 13.61 0.85 14.65
CA ILE A 175 15.07 0.68 14.47
C ILE A 175 15.67 0.01 15.72
N LEU A 176 15.23 0.41 16.92
CA LEU A 176 15.63 -0.23 18.16
C LEU A 176 15.32 -1.74 18.15
N LEU A 177 14.09 -2.11 17.75
CA LEU A 177 13.70 -3.51 17.66
C LEU A 177 14.57 -4.29 16.66
N ASP A 178 14.91 -3.72 15.50
CA ASP A 178 15.78 -4.39 14.51
C ASP A 178 17.19 -4.62 15.07
N GLY A 179 17.68 -3.69 15.90
CA GLY A 179 18.97 -3.78 16.58
C GLY A 179 19.05 -4.78 17.74
N MET A 180 17.91 -5.14 18.35
CA MET A 180 17.84 -6.08 19.47
C MET A 180 18.35 -7.48 19.09
N SER A 181 18.83 -8.22 20.10
CA SER A 181 19.27 -9.61 19.92
C SER A 181 18.14 -10.49 19.37
N ALA A 182 18.47 -11.63 18.76
CA ALA A 182 17.46 -12.55 18.24
C ALA A 182 16.49 -12.98 19.34
N ALA A 183 17.01 -13.40 20.49
CA ALA A 183 16.20 -13.83 21.62
C ALA A 183 15.20 -12.74 22.05
N ASP A 184 15.65 -11.48 22.14
CA ASP A 184 14.77 -10.39 22.56
C ASP A 184 13.72 -10.04 21.49
N GLN A 185 14.07 -10.12 20.20
CA GLN A 185 13.09 -9.96 19.11
C GLN A 185 12.00 -11.03 19.15
N TYR A 186 12.35 -12.29 19.43
CA TYR A 186 11.37 -13.36 19.62
C TYR A 186 10.51 -13.11 20.86
N ALA A 187 11.09 -12.68 21.98
CA ALA A 187 10.34 -12.35 23.19
C ALA A 187 9.30 -11.24 22.94
N VAL A 188 9.67 -10.18 22.22
CA VAL A 188 8.73 -9.13 21.81
C VAL A 188 7.63 -9.69 20.89
N ALA A 189 8.00 -10.46 19.87
CA ALA A 189 7.04 -11.03 18.92
C ALA A 189 6.04 -11.98 19.60
N GLU A 190 6.52 -12.87 20.47
CA GLU A 190 5.67 -13.79 21.22
C GLU A 190 4.74 -13.08 22.21
N GLY A 191 5.22 -11.99 22.81
CA GLY A 191 4.40 -11.09 23.62
C GLY A 191 3.23 -10.49 22.83
N LEU A 192 3.45 -10.19 21.54
CA LEU A 192 2.42 -9.75 20.60
C LEU A 192 1.57 -10.90 20.02
N GLY A 193 1.75 -12.14 20.49
CA GLY A 193 1.04 -13.31 19.98
C GLY A 193 1.55 -13.82 18.62
N ILE A 194 2.70 -13.32 18.15
CA ILE A 194 3.34 -13.73 16.90
C ILE A 194 4.28 -14.90 17.19
N ARG A 195 3.93 -16.10 16.74
CA ARG A 195 4.74 -17.30 16.90
C ARG A 195 5.13 -17.88 15.56
N ILE A 196 6.39 -18.30 15.44
CA ILE A 196 6.93 -18.93 14.23
C ILE A 196 7.30 -20.37 14.57
N ASN A 197 6.75 -21.32 13.82
CA ASN A 197 7.22 -22.70 13.88
C ASN A 197 8.52 -22.84 13.09
N LEU A 198 9.66 -22.79 13.78
CA LEU A 198 10.99 -22.93 13.19
C LEU A 198 11.22 -24.31 12.55
N GLU A 199 10.55 -25.34 13.04
CA GLU A 199 10.67 -26.70 12.53
C GLU A 199 10.05 -26.84 11.13
N ALA A 200 9.00 -26.08 10.86
CA ALA A 200 8.34 -26.03 9.56
C ALA A 200 9.15 -25.28 8.47
N LEU A 201 10.24 -24.59 8.85
CA LEU A 201 11.06 -23.83 7.90
C LEU A 201 12.13 -24.69 7.22
N LYS A 202 12.40 -24.41 5.93
CA LYS A 202 13.53 -24.99 5.20
C LYS A 202 14.87 -24.58 5.85
N PRO A 203 15.96 -25.36 5.70
CA PRO A 203 17.23 -25.11 6.41
C PRO A 203 17.77 -23.67 6.27
N LEU A 204 17.71 -23.09 5.08
CA LEU A 204 18.12 -21.70 4.83
C LEU A 204 17.21 -20.67 5.50
N GLN A 205 15.90 -20.91 5.51
CA GLN A 205 14.92 -20.04 6.16
C GLN A 205 15.08 -20.10 7.68
N ARG A 206 15.21 -21.31 8.24
CA ARG A 206 15.49 -21.53 9.66
C ARG A 206 16.76 -20.82 10.10
N ARG A 207 17.85 -20.97 9.34
CA ARG A 207 19.13 -20.30 9.63
C ARG A 207 18.99 -18.77 9.65
N LYS A 208 18.19 -18.19 8.75
CA LYS A 208 17.90 -16.74 8.74
C LYS A 208 17.03 -16.34 9.94
N ALA A 209 15.96 -17.09 10.20
CA ALA A 209 15.03 -16.84 11.29
C ALA A 209 15.70 -16.90 12.67
N LEU A 210 16.68 -17.80 12.86
CA LEU A 210 17.46 -17.88 14.10
C LEU A 210 18.39 -16.68 14.32
N LYS A 211 18.80 -16.01 13.24
CA LYS A 211 19.62 -14.79 13.34
C LYS A 211 18.75 -13.58 13.61
N ASN A 212 17.66 -13.41 12.85
CA ASN A 212 16.75 -12.28 12.92
C ASN A 212 15.30 -12.75 12.89
N HIS A 213 14.46 -12.21 13.77
CA HIS A 213 13.03 -12.46 13.69
C HIS A 213 12.50 -11.86 12.37
N PRO A 214 11.86 -12.63 11.49
CA PRO A 214 11.55 -12.19 10.12
C PRO A 214 10.51 -11.06 10.06
N ARG A 215 9.79 -10.80 11.15
CA ARG A 215 8.82 -9.69 11.23
C ARG A 215 9.35 -8.40 11.85
N ALA A 216 10.60 -8.34 12.31
CA ALA A 216 11.17 -7.10 12.87
C ALA A 216 11.15 -5.94 11.85
N ARG A 217 11.45 -6.23 10.58
CA ARG A 217 11.42 -5.27 9.46
C ARG A 217 10.02 -4.91 8.95
N TRP A 218 8.99 -5.63 9.37
CA TRP A 218 7.61 -5.34 8.95
C TRP A 218 7.11 -4.03 9.58
N LEU A 219 7.52 -3.77 10.84
CA LEU A 219 7.14 -2.57 11.58
C LEU A 219 7.78 -1.31 10.98
N GLU A 220 8.97 -1.43 10.38
CA GLU A 220 9.64 -0.36 9.65
C GLU A 220 8.81 0.08 8.43
N GLN A 221 8.19 -0.86 7.71
CA GLN A 221 7.36 -0.54 6.55
C GLN A 221 6.09 0.24 6.92
N LEU A 222 5.56 0.05 8.13
CA LEU A 222 4.41 0.79 8.63
C LEU A 222 4.70 2.28 8.87
N THR A 223 5.99 2.67 8.97
CA THR A 223 6.39 4.08 9.10
C THR A 223 6.25 4.88 7.80
N VAL A 224 6.12 4.22 6.65
CA VAL A 224 6.18 4.85 5.31
C VAL A 224 4.82 5.36 4.81
N VAL A 225 3.79 5.39 5.67
CA VAL A 225 2.45 5.86 5.29
C VAL A 225 2.45 7.37 5.04
N ARG A 226 2.58 7.78 3.78
CA ARG A 226 2.43 9.18 3.32
C ARG A 226 1.56 9.23 2.06
N ASN A 227 0.51 10.07 2.10
CA ASN A 227 -0.35 10.48 0.96
C ASN A 227 -0.54 9.37 -0.08
N ILE A 228 -1.20 8.28 0.32
CA ILE A 228 -1.17 7.01 -0.40
C ILE A 228 -2.03 7.07 -1.68
N ALA A 229 -3.04 7.94 -1.74
CA ALA A 229 -4.02 7.95 -2.84
C ALA A 229 -3.95 9.18 -3.76
N ALA A 230 -3.04 10.13 -3.52
CA ALA A 230 -2.98 11.34 -4.34
C ALA A 230 -2.59 11.01 -5.80
N GLY A 231 -3.54 11.16 -6.72
CA GLY A 231 -3.32 10.99 -8.15
C GLY A 231 -3.57 9.58 -8.71
N PHE A 232 -4.27 8.71 -7.98
CA PHE A 232 -4.72 7.40 -8.47
C PHE A 232 -6.19 7.44 -8.87
N ASP A 233 -6.52 6.81 -10.01
CA ASP A 233 -7.89 6.72 -10.53
C ASP A 233 -8.63 5.46 -10.05
N ALA A 234 -7.92 4.51 -9.42
CA ALA A 234 -8.47 3.28 -8.86
C ALA A 234 -7.64 2.81 -7.66
N ILE A 235 -8.25 2.01 -6.79
CA ILE A 235 -7.57 1.36 -5.65
C ILE A 235 -7.65 -0.15 -5.83
N GLU A 236 -6.51 -0.84 -5.73
CA GLU A 236 -6.46 -2.31 -5.68
C GLU A 236 -6.07 -2.79 -4.28
N LEU A 237 -6.93 -3.61 -3.66
CA LEU A 237 -6.62 -4.33 -2.43
C LEU A 237 -5.95 -5.66 -2.77
N HIS A 238 -4.77 -5.87 -2.19
CA HIS A 238 -3.99 -7.08 -2.47
C HIS A 238 -4.40 -8.24 -1.54
N GLY A 239 -5.33 -9.07 -2.01
CA GLY A 239 -5.81 -10.30 -1.37
C GLY A 239 -5.18 -11.60 -1.88
N ALA A 240 -3.95 -11.55 -2.40
CA ALA A 240 -3.35 -12.64 -3.17
C ALA A 240 -1.90 -12.94 -2.74
N HIS A 241 -1.28 -13.92 -3.39
CA HIS A 241 0.17 -14.20 -3.35
C HIS A 241 0.77 -14.54 -1.97
N GLY A 242 -0.07 -14.89 -1.01
CA GLY A 242 0.37 -15.29 0.33
C GLY A 242 0.69 -14.10 1.24
N TYR A 243 0.26 -12.90 0.85
CA TYR A 243 0.26 -11.75 1.76
C TYR A 243 -0.92 -11.84 2.75
N LEU A 244 -0.96 -10.92 3.70
CA LEU A 244 -1.85 -10.97 4.87
C LEU A 244 -3.30 -11.36 4.56
N LEU A 245 -3.95 -10.65 3.62
CA LEU A 245 -5.34 -10.93 3.28
C LEU A 245 -5.50 -12.34 2.69
N HIS A 246 -4.55 -12.78 1.85
CA HIS A 246 -4.55 -14.15 1.32
C HIS A 246 -4.33 -15.21 2.41
N GLU A 247 -3.46 -14.95 3.39
CA GLU A 247 -3.23 -15.84 4.53
C GLU A 247 -4.52 -16.08 5.32
N PHE A 248 -5.38 -15.07 5.44
CA PHE A 248 -6.69 -15.20 6.09
C PHE A 248 -7.70 -15.97 5.24
N LEU A 249 -7.70 -15.76 3.92
CA LEU A 249 -8.63 -16.40 2.98
C LEU A 249 -8.41 -17.92 2.87
N SER A 250 -7.16 -18.37 2.88
CA SER A 250 -6.88 -19.80 2.63
C SER A 250 -7.04 -20.68 3.88
N PRO A 251 -7.69 -21.86 3.76
CA PRO A 251 -7.74 -22.86 4.81
C PRO A 251 -6.38 -23.47 5.16
N VAL A 252 -5.39 -23.37 4.27
CA VAL A 252 -4.04 -23.90 4.50
C VAL A 252 -3.34 -23.12 5.61
N THR A 253 -3.48 -21.80 5.60
CA THR A 253 -2.81 -20.86 6.52
C THR A 253 -3.71 -20.42 7.67
N ASN A 254 -5.00 -20.18 7.42
CA ASN A 254 -5.93 -19.74 8.46
C ASN A 254 -6.60 -20.93 9.15
N ARG A 255 -5.99 -21.32 10.28
CA ARG A 255 -6.46 -22.34 11.22
C ARG A 255 -6.97 -21.76 12.54
N ARG A 256 -7.36 -20.48 12.54
CA ARG A 256 -7.88 -19.80 13.72
C ARG A 256 -9.20 -20.42 14.15
N ASP A 257 -9.50 -20.33 15.44
CA ASP A 257 -10.72 -20.80 16.09
C ASP A 257 -11.67 -19.64 16.46
N ASP A 258 -11.31 -18.41 16.09
CA ASP A 258 -12.13 -17.22 16.32
C ASP A 258 -12.97 -16.83 15.09
N ARG A 259 -13.66 -15.68 15.17
CA ARG A 259 -14.53 -15.20 14.09
C ARG A 259 -13.83 -15.07 12.73
N TRP A 260 -12.51 -14.85 12.73
CA TRP A 260 -11.74 -14.68 11.51
C TRP A 260 -11.30 -16.01 10.90
N GLY A 261 -11.34 -17.11 11.66
CA GLY A 261 -11.20 -18.47 11.14
C GLY A 261 -12.53 -19.09 10.73
N ALA A 262 -13.62 -18.75 11.43
CA ALA A 262 -14.97 -19.21 11.13
C ALA A 262 -15.48 -18.71 9.77
N ASP A 263 -15.24 -17.43 9.45
CA ASP A 263 -15.41 -16.88 8.10
C ASP A 263 -14.09 -16.25 7.64
N ARG A 264 -13.36 -16.99 6.81
CA ARG A 264 -12.06 -16.59 6.28
C ARG A 264 -12.10 -15.32 5.43
N ALA A 265 -13.25 -14.98 4.87
CA ALA A 265 -13.44 -13.75 4.10
C ALA A 265 -13.74 -12.52 4.98
N ALA A 266 -14.05 -12.71 6.27
CA ALA A 266 -14.53 -11.64 7.13
C ALA A 266 -13.54 -10.46 7.22
N LEU A 267 -12.23 -10.74 7.26
CA LEU A 267 -11.22 -9.70 7.31
C LEU A 267 -11.20 -8.87 6.01
N LEU A 268 -11.19 -9.54 4.85
CA LEU A 268 -11.20 -8.87 3.56
C LEU A 268 -12.47 -8.04 3.37
N LEU A 269 -13.64 -8.58 3.73
CA LEU A 269 -14.92 -7.87 3.64
C LEU A 269 -14.97 -6.64 4.56
N ALA A 270 -14.43 -6.76 5.78
CA ALA A 270 -14.31 -5.61 6.68
C ALA A 270 -13.38 -4.54 6.10
N THR A 271 -12.26 -4.95 5.49
CA THR A 271 -11.34 -4.03 4.80
C THR A 271 -12.01 -3.34 3.61
N VAL A 272 -12.73 -4.10 2.77
CA VAL A 272 -13.50 -3.56 1.63
C VAL A 272 -14.51 -2.53 2.13
N ALA A 273 -15.30 -2.85 3.15
CA ALA A 273 -16.29 -1.94 3.70
C ALA A 273 -15.65 -0.65 4.24
N ALA A 274 -14.54 -0.76 4.98
CA ALA A 274 -13.84 0.38 5.54
C ALA A 274 -13.21 1.27 4.44
N VAL A 275 -12.61 0.68 3.40
CA VAL A 275 -12.02 1.42 2.29
C VAL A 275 -13.09 2.07 1.44
N ARG A 276 -14.13 1.31 1.05
CA ARG A 276 -15.23 1.81 0.22
C ARG A 276 -15.99 2.96 0.87
N ALA A 277 -16.19 2.93 2.19
CA ALA A 277 -16.85 4.00 2.94
C ALA A 277 -16.12 5.37 2.85
N GLU A 278 -14.82 5.35 2.55
CA GLU A 278 -14.03 6.58 2.42
C GLU A 278 -13.74 6.97 0.98
N MET A 279 -13.83 6.05 0.02
CA MET A 279 -13.56 6.31 -1.40
C MET A 279 -14.56 7.30 -2.02
N PRO A 280 -14.11 8.14 -2.98
CA PRO A 280 -15.02 8.94 -3.78
C PRO A 280 -16.02 8.07 -4.53
N GLU A 281 -17.22 8.61 -4.75
CA GLU A 281 -18.24 7.95 -5.56
C GLU A 281 -17.73 7.73 -7.00
N GLY A 282 -17.96 6.55 -7.55
CA GLY A 282 -17.53 6.19 -8.91
C GLY A 282 -16.05 5.79 -9.07
N MET A 283 -15.20 5.96 -8.04
CA MET A 283 -13.81 5.46 -8.10
C MET A 283 -13.79 3.92 -8.03
N PRO A 284 -13.15 3.21 -8.98
CA PRO A 284 -13.08 1.75 -8.95
C PRO A 284 -12.31 1.19 -7.75
N LEU A 285 -12.92 0.23 -7.05
CA LEU A 285 -12.27 -0.64 -6.07
C LEU A 285 -12.06 -2.02 -6.67
N ILE A 286 -10.80 -2.40 -6.78
CA ILE A 286 -10.34 -3.68 -7.32
C ILE A 286 -9.88 -4.55 -6.14
N VAL A 287 -10.14 -5.85 -6.20
CA VAL A 287 -9.51 -6.81 -5.31
C VAL A 287 -8.73 -7.82 -6.13
N ARG A 288 -7.44 -7.93 -5.85
CA ARG A 288 -6.62 -8.99 -6.44
C ARG A 288 -6.69 -10.25 -5.59
N LEU A 289 -7.06 -11.38 -6.20
CA LEU A 289 -7.15 -12.68 -5.56
C LEU A 289 -6.17 -13.67 -6.19
N SER A 290 -5.63 -14.57 -5.38
CA SER A 290 -5.13 -15.84 -5.89
C SER A 290 -6.35 -16.75 -6.00
N VAL A 291 -6.92 -16.86 -7.21
CA VAL A 291 -8.18 -17.61 -7.40
C VAL A 291 -7.99 -19.12 -7.24
N ASP A 292 -6.74 -19.58 -7.33
CA ASP A 292 -6.28 -20.92 -6.99
C ASP A 292 -5.03 -20.80 -6.10
N ASP A 293 -5.03 -21.48 -4.95
CA ASP A 293 -3.90 -21.48 -4.00
C ASP A 293 -2.66 -22.22 -4.53
N VAL A 294 -2.84 -23.13 -5.50
CA VAL A 294 -1.82 -24.05 -6.00
C VAL A 294 -1.16 -24.83 -4.84
N ALA A 295 -1.98 -25.24 -3.87
CA ALA A 295 -1.55 -25.90 -2.66
C ALA A 295 -2.48 -27.06 -2.30
N PRO A 296 -1.96 -28.18 -1.77
CA PRO A 296 -2.79 -29.26 -1.26
C PRO A 296 -3.75 -28.76 -0.17
N GLY A 297 -5.05 -28.96 -0.38
CA GLY A 297 -6.10 -28.49 0.53
C GLY A 297 -6.34 -26.97 0.51
N GLY A 298 -5.79 -26.26 -0.47
CA GLY A 298 -6.06 -24.85 -0.71
C GLY A 298 -7.35 -24.60 -1.50
N SER A 299 -7.75 -23.33 -1.55
CA SER A 299 -8.92 -22.85 -2.28
C SER A 299 -8.73 -23.01 -3.79
N GLN A 300 -9.83 -23.29 -4.49
CA GLN A 300 -9.89 -23.38 -5.95
C GLN A 300 -10.74 -22.27 -6.56
N ALA A 301 -10.74 -22.17 -7.90
CA ALA A 301 -11.45 -21.10 -8.61
C ALA A 301 -12.94 -21.03 -8.28
N ALA A 302 -13.59 -22.17 -7.99
CA ALA A 302 -15.00 -22.20 -7.59
C ALA A 302 -15.24 -21.54 -6.21
N ASP A 303 -14.36 -21.76 -5.24
CA ASP A 303 -14.42 -21.10 -3.92
C ASP A 303 -14.21 -19.58 -4.08
N SER A 304 -13.26 -19.21 -4.94
CA SER A 304 -12.94 -17.82 -5.26
C SER A 304 -14.09 -17.12 -5.99
N ALA A 305 -14.87 -17.83 -6.81
CA ALA A 305 -16.07 -17.29 -7.44
C ALA A 305 -17.15 -16.94 -6.41
N GLU A 306 -17.35 -17.77 -5.38
CA GLU A 306 -18.25 -17.44 -4.27
C GLU A 306 -17.75 -16.21 -3.49
N LEU A 307 -16.45 -16.17 -3.16
CA LEU A 307 -15.85 -15.01 -2.54
C LEU A 307 -16.02 -13.74 -3.40
N ALA A 308 -15.80 -13.84 -4.71
CA ALA A 308 -15.95 -12.73 -5.64
C ALA A 308 -17.39 -12.18 -5.65
N ARG A 309 -18.42 -13.04 -5.59
CA ARG A 309 -19.82 -12.58 -5.47
C ARG A 309 -20.08 -11.81 -4.17
N ARG A 310 -19.51 -12.28 -3.05
CA ARG A 310 -19.60 -11.58 -1.76
C ARG A 310 -18.90 -10.22 -1.83
N LEU A 311 -17.72 -10.16 -2.44
CA LEU A 311 -16.96 -8.92 -2.65
C LEU A 311 -17.72 -7.95 -3.56
N HIS A 312 -18.29 -8.43 -4.66
CA HIS A 312 -19.09 -7.61 -5.58
C HIS A 312 -20.31 -7.00 -4.87
N THR A 313 -21.02 -7.81 -4.07
CA THR A 313 -22.13 -7.33 -3.23
C THR A 313 -21.68 -6.28 -2.20
N ALA A 314 -20.45 -6.40 -1.69
CA ALA A 314 -19.84 -5.43 -0.78
C ALA A 314 -19.31 -4.17 -1.49
N GLY A 315 -19.49 -4.05 -2.81
CA GLY A 315 -19.10 -2.89 -3.60
C GLY A 315 -17.70 -2.97 -4.19
N VAL A 316 -17.16 -4.16 -4.48
CA VAL A 316 -15.96 -4.33 -5.33
C VAL A 316 -16.38 -4.33 -6.80
N ASP A 317 -15.72 -3.51 -7.62
CA ASP A 317 -16.09 -3.32 -9.02
C ASP A 317 -15.47 -4.37 -9.95
N LEU A 318 -14.28 -4.88 -9.59
CA LEU A 318 -13.54 -5.85 -10.40
C LEU A 318 -12.63 -6.74 -9.55
N VAL A 319 -12.48 -8.00 -9.98
CA VAL A 319 -11.54 -8.96 -9.39
C VAL A 319 -10.34 -9.21 -10.32
N ASP A 320 -9.13 -8.85 -9.90
CA ASP A 320 -7.88 -9.24 -10.58
C ASP A 320 -7.53 -10.69 -10.21
N CYS A 321 -7.58 -11.59 -11.20
CA CYS A 321 -7.49 -13.03 -11.03
C CYS A 321 -6.06 -13.54 -11.27
N SER A 322 -5.33 -13.74 -10.17
CA SER A 322 -3.99 -14.36 -10.13
C SER A 322 -4.05 -15.75 -9.47
N SER A 323 -2.91 -16.35 -9.12
CA SER A 323 -2.85 -17.64 -8.43
C SER A 323 -1.60 -17.77 -7.56
N GLY A 324 -1.66 -18.68 -6.59
CA GLY A 324 -0.51 -19.14 -5.84
C GLY A 324 0.09 -18.13 -4.86
N GLY A 325 1.38 -18.33 -4.56
CA GLY A 325 2.20 -17.55 -3.62
C GLY A 325 2.04 -17.95 -2.15
N LEU A 326 1.08 -18.81 -1.82
CA LEU A 326 0.73 -19.14 -0.44
C LEU A 326 1.76 -20.03 0.28
N VAL A 327 2.23 -21.09 -0.39
CA VAL A 327 3.14 -22.09 0.20
C VAL A 327 4.44 -22.21 -0.57
N ALA A 328 5.53 -22.46 0.16
CA ALA A 328 6.83 -22.72 -0.45
C ALA A 328 6.86 -24.11 -1.09
N GLY A 329 7.22 -24.19 -2.37
CA GLY A 329 7.31 -25.46 -3.11
C GLY A 329 6.06 -25.86 -3.87
N ALA A 330 5.07 -24.97 -4.00
CA ALA A 330 4.03 -25.12 -5.00
C ALA A 330 4.66 -25.26 -6.40
N GLU A 331 4.19 -26.25 -7.16
CA GLU A 331 4.63 -26.47 -8.54
C GLU A 331 3.78 -25.62 -9.48
N TYR A 332 4.42 -24.65 -10.10
CA TYR A 332 3.80 -23.85 -11.15
C TYR A 332 4.28 -24.36 -12.50
N SER A 333 3.36 -24.47 -13.45
CA SER A 333 3.67 -24.68 -14.86
C SER A 333 3.28 -23.44 -15.63
N PRO A 334 4.11 -22.37 -15.66
CA PRO A 334 3.77 -21.14 -16.35
C PRO A 334 3.70 -21.39 -17.85
N SER A 335 2.51 -21.25 -18.41
CA SER A 335 2.25 -21.25 -19.86
C SER A 335 1.47 -19.99 -20.22
N PRO A 336 1.41 -19.60 -21.51
CA PRO A 336 0.58 -18.47 -21.93
C PRO A 336 -0.86 -18.62 -21.44
N GLY A 337 -1.35 -17.63 -20.68
CA GLY A 337 -2.72 -17.60 -20.19
C GLY A 337 -3.05 -18.61 -19.09
N TYR A 338 -2.06 -19.18 -18.39
CA TYR A 338 -2.32 -20.29 -17.44
C TYR A 338 -3.30 -19.97 -16.29
N GLN A 339 -3.56 -18.69 -15.99
CA GLN A 339 -4.55 -18.27 -14.96
C GLN A 339 -5.88 -17.77 -15.56
N VAL A 340 -5.98 -17.65 -16.89
CA VAL A 340 -7.20 -17.24 -17.60
C VAL A 340 -8.39 -18.15 -17.25
N PRO A 341 -8.24 -19.49 -17.16
CA PRO A 341 -9.37 -20.35 -16.77
C PRO A 341 -9.96 -20.00 -15.40
N GLY A 342 -9.13 -19.56 -14.44
CA GLY A 342 -9.60 -19.11 -13.14
C GLY A 342 -10.40 -17.81 -13.22
N SER A 343 -9.94 -16.85 -14.05
CA SER A 343 -10.71 -15.63 -14.36
C SER A 343 -12.06 -15.96 -14.98
N ALA A 344 -12.10 -16.86 -15.96
CA ALA A 344 -13.32 -17.26 -16.65
C ALA A 344 -14.38 -17.84 -15.69
N VAL A 345 -13.95 -18.65 -14.71
CA VAL A 345 -14.83 -19.19 -13.66
C VAL A 345 -15.44 -18.08 -12.80
N VAL A 346 -14.63 -17.11 -12.37
CA VAL A 346 -15.11 -15.97 -11.58
C VAL A 346 -16.04 -15.08 -12.41
N ARG A 347 -15.70 -14.82 -13.67
CA ARG A 347 -16.53 -14.03 -14.60
C ARG A 347 -17.87 -14.67 -14.89
N ALA A 348 -17.89 -15.99 -15.10
CA ALA A 348 -19.11 -16.77 -15.26
C ALA A 348 -20.06 -16.70 -14.04
N ALA A 349 -19.55 -16.33 -12.86
CA ALA A 349 -20.36 -16.08 -11.66
C ALA A 349 -20.99 -14.67 -11.63
N GLY A 350 -20.82 -13.88 -12.69
CA GLY A 350 -21.43 -12.56 -12.85
C GLY A 350 -20.64 -11.40 -12.23
N VAL A 351 -19.34 -11.59 -11.98
CA VAL A 351 -18.46 -10.56 -11.41
C VAL A 351 -17.47 -10.10 -12.47
N PRO A 352 -17.27 -8.78 -12.70
CA PRO A 352 -16.26 -8.32 -13.64
C PRO A 352 -14.84 -8.75 -13.23
N THR A 353 -14.03 -9.18 -14.19
CA THR A 353 -12.68 -9.69 -13.91
C THR A 353 -11.59 -9.10 -14.78
N ALA A 354 -10.37 -9.10 -14.25
CA ALA A 354 -9.16 -8.94 -15.03
C ALA A 354 -8.34 -10.23 -15.02
N ALA A 355 -7.89 -10.66 -16.20
CA ALA A 355 -7.01 -11.82 -16.36
C ALA A 355 -5.54 -11.41 -16.44
N VAL A 356 -4.69 -12.22 -15.83
CA VAL A 356 -3.22 -12.10 -15.87
C VAL A 356 -2.58 -13.47 -16.07
N GLY A 357 -1.32 -13.53 -16.51
CA GLY A 357 -0.53 -14.76 -16.48
C GLY A 357 0.09 -15.10 -17.83
N VAL A 358 1.34 -14.66 -18.03
CA VAL A 358 2.13 -14.91 -19.26
C VAL A 358 1.34 -14.52 -20.53
N ILE A 359 0.63 -13.39 -20.48
CA ILE A 359 -0.04 -12.83 -21.66
C ILE A 359 0.96 -11.89 -22.33
N THR A 360 1.34 -12.21 -23.57
CA THR A 360 2.34 -11.47 -24.35
C THR A 360 1.95 -11.26 -25.81
N ASP A 361 1.06 -12.10 -26.35
CA ASP A 361 0.59 -11.98 -27.73
C ASP A 361 -0.70 -11.13 -27.79
N PRO A 362 -0.74 -10.04 -28.58
CA PRO A 362 -1.93 -9.23 -28.79
C PRO A 362 -3.19 -10.04 -29.17
N ARG A 363 -3.05 -11.04 -30.04
CA ARG A 363 -4.20 -11.86 -30.50
C ARG A 363 -4.72 -12.79 -29.39
N HIS A 364 -3.85 -13.18 -28.46
CA HIS A 364 -4.27 -13.92 -27.29
C HIS A 364 -5.01 -13.01 -26.30
N ALA A 365 -4.48 -11.81 -26.04
CA ALA A 365 -5.14 -10.81 -25.18
C ALA A 365 -6.53 -10.44 -25.71
N ASP A 366 -6.66 -10.21 -27.02
CA ASP A 366 -7.94 -9.90 -27.68
C ASP A 366 -8.96 -11.04 -27.50
N ARG A 367 -8.54 -12.30 -27.73
CA ARG A 367 -9.42 -13.46 -27.54
C ARG A 367 -9.90 -13.64 -26.10
N ILE A 368 -9.05 -13.39 -25.10
CA ILE A 368 -9.45 -13.47 -23.69
C ILE A 368 -10.68 -12.58 -23.40
N VAL A 369 -10.70 -11.37 -23.97
CA VAL A 369 -11.82 -10.45 -23.81
C VAL A 369 -12.99 -10.83 -24.72
N ALA A 370 -12.73 -11.14 -25.99
CA ALA A 370 -13.75 -11.46 -26.98
C ALA A 370 -14.54 -12.74 -26.66
N ASP A 371 -13.85 -13.76 -26.13
CA ASP A 371 -14.45 -15.04 -25.73
C ASP A 371 -15.15 -14.94 -24.36
N GLY A 372 -14.94 -13.82 -23.65
CA GLY A 372 -15.58 -13.57 -22.37
C GLY A 372 -14.91 -14.27 -21.18
N ASP A 373 -13.61 -14.54 -21.25
CA ASP A 373 -12.85 -15.09 -20.14
C ASP A 373 -12.45 -14.01 -19.11
N ALA A 374 -12.42 -12.74 -19.53
CA ALA A 374 -12.21 -11.56 -18.68
C ALA A 374 -12.78 -10.28 -19.31
N ASP A 375 -12.93 -9.23 -18.51
CA ASP A 375 -13.28 -7.88 -18.99
C ASP A 375 -12.03 -7.02 -19.24
N LEU A 376 -10.93 -7.33 -18.55
CA LEU A 376 -9.63 -6.68 -18.72
C LEU A 376 -8.49 -7.71 -18.82
N VAL A 377 -7.39 -7.30 -19.45
CA VAL A 377 -6.13 -8.05 -19.50
C VAL A 377 -5.03 -7.23 -18.84
N LEU A 378 -4.35 -7.82 -17.85
CA LEU A 378 -3.24 -7.19 -17.13
C LEU A 378 -1.90 -7.76 -17.59
N LEU A 379 -0.96 -6.86 -17.89
CA LEU A 379 0.36 -7.19 -18.38
C LEU A 379 1.42 -6.81 -17.34
N GLY A 380 2.28 -7.77 -17.00
CA GLY A 380 3.41 -7.55 -16.08
C GLY A 380 4.74 -7.50 -16.82
N ARG A 381 5.44 -8.64 -16.86
CA ARG A 381 6.80 -8.77 -17.42
C ARG A 381 6.94 -8.30 -18.86
N GLU A 382 5.89 -8.39 -19.67
CA GLU A 382 5.94 -7.94 -21.06
C GLU A 382 6.09 -6.41 -21.14
N MET A 383 5.38 -5.65 -20.31
CA MET A 383 5.52 -4.19 -20.24
C MET A 383 6.90 -3.75 -19.74
N LEU A 384 7.62 -4.60 -18.99
CA LEU A 384 9.01 -4.34 -18.61
C LEU A 384 9.99 -4.52 -19.77
N ARG A 385 9.70 -5.44 -20.70
CA ARG A 385 10.53 -5.72 -21.87
C ARG A 385 10.20 -4.79 -23.04
N ASP A 386 8.91 -4.51 -23.20
CA ASP A 386 8.35 -3.66 -24.23
C ASP A 386 7.28 -2.72 -23.64
N PRO A 387 7.66 -1.50 -23.22
CA PRO A 387 6.71 -0.52 -22.73
C PRO A 387 5.76 0.01 -23.81
N HIS A 388 6.01 -0.28 -25.09
CA HIS A 388 5.15 0.11 -26.21
C HIS A 388 4.22 -1.03 -26.67
N TRP A 389 4.10 -2.10 -25.89
CA TRP A 389 3.32 -3.27 -26.24
C TRP A 389 1.89 -2.93 -26.66
N ALA A 390 1.21 -2.05 -25.94
CA ALA A 390 -0.17 -1.66 -26.24
C ALA A 390 -0.32 -1.05 -27.65
N ARG A 391 0.67 -0.27 -28.10
CA ARG A 391 0.68 0.31 -29.45
C ARG A 391 0.94 -0.74 -30.52
N ARG A 392 1.85 -1.68 -30.26
CA ARG A 392 2.08 -2.82 -31.16
C ARG A 392 0.85 -3.72 -31.24
N ALA A 393 0.15 -3.90 -30.13
CA ALA A 393 -1.09 -4.67 -30.06
C ALA A 393 -2.19 -4.02 -30.90
N GLU A 394 -2.43 -2.72 -30.72
CA GLU A 394 -3.39 -1.95 -31.52
C GLU A 394 -3.09 -2.06 -33.02
N LEU A 395 -1.82 -1.88 -33.42
CA LEU A 395 -1.40 -2.02 -34.82
C LEU A 395 -1.64 -3.44 -35.36
N ALA A 396 -1.29 -4.47 -34.57
CA ALA A 396 -1.43 -5.86 -34.98
C ALA A 396 -2.90 -6.32 -35.12
N LEU A 397 -3.81 -5.72 -34.34
CA LEU A 397 -5.23 -6.07 -34.31
C LEU A 397 -6.06 -5.22 -35.28
N THR A 398 -5.75 -3.93 -35.42
CA THR A 398 -6.58 -2.97 -36.16
C THR A 398 -5.94 -2.48 -37.47
N GLY A 399 -4.64 -2.68 -37.64
CA GLY A 399 -3.88 -2.10 -38.75
C GLY A 399 -3.54 -0.60 -38.58
N ALA A 400 -3.89 0.01 -37.44
CA ALA A 400 -3.53 1.37 -37.09
C ALA A 400 -3.05 1.46 -35.63
N ALA A 401 -2.29 2.50 -35.29
CA ALA A 401 -1.94 2.80 -33.91
C ALA A 401 -2.23 4.26 -33.59
N SER A 402 -2.79 4.50 -32.41
CA SER A 402 -3.03 5.83 -31.83
C SER A 402 -1.71 6.39 -31.32
N LEU A 403 -0.94 7.00 -32.23
CA LEU A 403 0.42 7.45 -31.98
C LEU A 403 0.50 8.94 -31.68
N GLU A 404 1.31 9.29 -30.68
CA GLU A 404 1.82 10.65 -30.57
C GLU A 404 2.61 11.05 -31.83
N PRO A 405 2.51 12.32 -32.28
CA PRO A 405 3.12 12.78 -33.54
C PRO A 405 4.61 12.43 -33.68
N ARG A 406 5.38 12.50 -32.60
CA ARG A 406 6.82 12.17 -32.59
C ARG A 406 7.15 10.72 -32.89
N TYR A 407 6.23 9.79 -32.66
CA TYR A 407 6.45 8.36 -32.86
C TYR A 407 5.88 7.85 -34.18
N HIS A 408 5.16 8.69 -34.94
CA HIS A 408 4.49 8.28 -36.17
C HIS A 408 5.42 7.54 -37.14
N ARG A 409 6.67 8.02 -37.32
CA ARG A 409 7.65 7.40 -38.23
C ARG A 409 8.23 6.06 -37.77
N ALA A 410 8.11 5.71 -36.49
CA ALA A 410 8.62 4.46 -35.95
C ALA A 410 7.69 3.26 -36.21
N TYR A 411 6.47 3.52 -36.69
CA TYR A 411 5.42 2.53 -36.93
C TYR A 411 4.83 2.62 -38.35
N LEU A 412 5.51 3.33 -39.25
CA LEU A 412 5.36 3.22 -40.71
C LEU A 412 6.12 1.99 -41.19
#